data_AF-D4CUC2-F1
#
_entry.id   AF-D4CUC2-F1
#
_cell.length_a   1.000
_cell.length_b   1.000
_cell.length_c   1.000
_cell.angle_alpha   90.00
_cell.angle_beta   90.00
_cell.angle_gamma   90.00
#
_symmetry.space_group_name_H-M   'P 1'
#
loop_
_entity.id
_entity.type
_entity.pdbx_description
1 polymer ?
#
loop_
_entity_poly.entity_id
_entity_poly.type
_entity_poly.pdbx_seq_one_letter_code
_entity_poly.pdbx_strand_id
1 'polypeptide(L)'
;MKNKIESVVNNLLILTIVAITKIVLELFYTYLVSPTYEYAGFLYDFNLSKYCLSWILFLILGIFMLKVKEKFCSFFLHFEFIITVLPMLIFYSLANQETRYMLYVSLSFLIQILILKNIKIEEVSIYIIGVRKKFKILIIFLIMIVVILTMLYNGFHGIKSFDTVYLYNIRKATKYPAIFSYFVMWTRILFIPFFIIQNLDKKKYLKASFYISLQVFLYMCTGEKFTYLILLVIISIYILAKSKVMIGYIYTGLIALISAIFFTKSRIAISFLGERFLFGPALNKFWYYDFFSEYPKIYFSDGILGKALGIYYQYTASSGQLIFAKHFDNRLFDSNSVTGMFGDSYSQLGVVGMILFSVLLASFIKVIAKTTSGISCHVKCSIIAIFVVLLNDAGFLTVFFSGGLFLTLYFFYVFLDLKNIDSKKILIKCHLKYLIKIVLKSYKIIFLYVIIFLILGLILSPVSYNYVLKNYNLYLISGDIEFNKLIFQKIYEMKSIIGIILGSIFLAILLLSYIVLIKFFISVSKIKKEGRK
;
A
#
# COMPACT_ATOMS: atom_id res chain seq x y z
N MET A 1 -30.34 16.00 22.28
CA MET A 1 -30.63 14.56 22.44
C MET A 1 -30.81 13.83 21.10
N LYS A 2 -31.68 14.32 20.20
CA LYS A 2 -31.96 13.76 18.87
C LYS A 2 -30.71 13.45 18.01
N ASN A 3 -29.79 14.41 17.83
CA ASN A 3 -28.56 14.20 17.02
C ASN A 3 -27.60 13.14 17.61
N LYS A 4 -27.62 12.94 18.94
CA LYS A 4 -26.80 11.92 19.61
C LYS A 4 -27.39 10.53 19.40
N ILE A 5 -28.72 10.41 19.47
CA ILE A 5 -29.45 9.17 19.19
C ILE A 5 -29.27 8.77 17.72
N GLU A 6 -29.44 9.71 16.79
CA GLU A 6 -29.28 9.47 15.34
C GLU A 6 -27.85 9.02 14.99
N SER A 7 -26.83 9.61 15.62
CA SER A 7 -25.45 9.16 15.46
C SER A 7 -25.20 7.74 16.00
N VAL A 8 -25.84 7.36 17.11
CA VAL A 8 -25.72 6.02 17.68
C VAL A 8 -26.40 4.99 16.77
N VAL A 9 -27.60 5.30 16.28
CA VAL A 9 -28.35 4.44 15.35
C VAL A 9 -27.56 4.22 14.05
N ASN A 10 -27.00 5.29 13.46
CA ASN A 10 -26.18 5.16 12.25
C ASN A 10 -24.92 4.30 12.48
N ASN A 11 -24.26 4.46 13.63
CA ASN A 11 -23.10 3.66 13.98
C ASN A 11 -23.44 2.18 14.16
N LEU A 12 -24.56 1.88 14.80
CA LEU A 12 -25.07 0.51 14.94
C LEU A 12 -25.40 -0.09 13.57
N LEU A 13 -26.09 0.66 12.71
CA LEU A 13 -26.43 0.20 11.37
C LEU A 13 -25.18 -0.12 10.53
N ILE A 14 -24.16 0.73 10.59
CA ILE A 14 -22.88 0.45 9.92
C ILE A 14 -22.27 -0.83 10.49
N LEU A 15 -22.18 -0.97 11.81
CA LEU A 15 -21.61 -2.17 12.45
C LEU A 15 -22.34 -3.45 12.03
N THR A 16 -23.67 -3.42 11.97
CA THR A 16 -24.50 -4.53 11.49
C THR A 16 -24.18 -4.88 10.04
N ILE A 17 -24.09 -3.89 9.15
CA ILE A 17 -23.72 -4.13 7.74
C ILE A 17 -22.32 -4.74 7.62
N VAL A 18 -21.35 -4.26 8.42
CA VAL A 18 -19.99 -4.82 8.43
C VAL A 18 -20.02 -6.28 8.94
N ALA A 19 -20.82 -6.58 9.96
CA ALA A 19 -20.97 -7.94 10.49
C ALA A 19 -21.61 -8.89 9.47
N ILE A 20 -22.65 -8.44 8.75
CA ILE A 20 -23.24 -9.18 7.63
C ILE A 20 -22.19 -9.44 6.55
N THR A 21 -21.36 -8.45 6.24
CA THR A 21 -20.28 -8.62 5.25
C THR A 21 -19.28 -9.69 5.68
N LYS A 22 -18.90 -9.74 6.98
CA LYS A 22 -18.05 -10.81 7.53
C LYS A 22 -18.68 -12.18 7.29
N ILE A 23 -19.95 -12.36 7.67
CA ILE A 23 -20.67 -13.62 7.50
C ILE A 23 -20.74 -14.03 6.02
N VAL A 24 -21.10 -13.10 5.13
CA VAL A 24 -21.18 -13.36 3.68
C VAL A 24 -19.81 -13.78 3.11
N LEU A 25 -18.72 -13.17 3.58
CA LEU A 25 -17.36 -13.57 3.19
C LEU A 25 -16.93 -14.92 3.79
N GLU A 26 -17.36 -15.27 5.00
CA GLU A 26 -17.12 -16.60 5.60
C GLU A 26 -17.82 -17.69 4.80
N LEU A 27 -19.07 -17.47 4.42
CA LEU A 27 -19.81 -18.36 3.52
C LEU A 27 -19.09 -18.46 2.17
N PHE A 28 -18.64 -17.33 1.63
CA PHE A 28 -17.95 -17.30 0.33
C PHE A 28 -16.66 -18.12 0.37
N TYR A 29 -15.89 -17.99 1.45
CA TYR A 29 -14.69 -18.78 1.67
C TYR A 29 -15.01 -20.28 1.75
N THR A 30 -15.94 -20.64 2.63
CA THR A 30 -16.26 -22.03 2.98
C THR A 30 -16.85 -22.81 1.81
N TYR A 31 -17.79 -22.20 1.06
CA TYR A 31 -18.54 -22.93 0.04
C TYR A 31 -18.00 -22.78 -1.37
N LEU A 32 -17.24 -21.72 -1.67
CA LEU A 32 -16.76 -21.46 -3.03
C LEU A 32 -15.24 -21.45 -3.12
N VAL A 33 -14.54 -20.69 -2.27
CA VAL A 33 -13.08 -20.52 -2.41
C VAL A 33 -12.32 -21.77 -2.00
N SER A 34 -12.53 -22.25 -0.77
CA SER A 34 -11.79 -23.40 -0.23
C SER A 34 -12.00 -24.67 -1.08
N PRO A 35 -13.24 -25.09 -1.44
CA PRO A 35 -13.44 -26.28 -2.25
C PRO A 35 -12.87 -26.18 -3.67
N THR A 36 -12.76 -24.96 -4.23
CA THR A 36 -12.24 -24.76 -5.59
C THR A 36 -10.71 -24.70 -5.62
N TYR A 37 -10.08 -24.17 -4.56
CA TYR A 37 -8.66 -23.84 -4.53
C TYR A 37 -7.89 -24.50 -3.38
N GLU A 38 -8.39 -25.60 -2.84
CA GLU A 38 -7.72 -26.37 -1.78
C GLU A 38 -6.27 -26.73 -2.15
N TYR A 39 -6.06 -27.16 -3.41
CA TYR A 39 -4.74 -27.47 -3.98
C TYR A 39 -3.74 -26.30 -3.96
N ALA A 40 -4.23 -25.06 -3.84
CA ALA A 40 -3.43 -23.84 -3.78
C ALA A 40 -3.20 -23.35 -2.34
N GLY A 41 -3.60 -24.14 -1.34
CA GLY A 41 -3.42 -23.84 0.09
C GLY A 41 -4.63 -23.19 0.78
N PHE A 42 -5.78 -23.07 0.10
CA PHE A 42 -7.01 -22.53 0.70
C PHE A 42 -7.76 -23.61 1.50
N LEU A 43 -7.17 -24.00 2.62
CA LEU A 43 -7.69 -25.08 3.47
C LEU A 43 -8.87 -24.63 4.31
N TYR A 44 -9.81 -25.54 4.56
CA TYR A 44 -10.87 -25.36 5.55
C TYR A 44 -10.57 -26.28 6.75
N ASP A 45 -9.96 -25.70 7.78
CA ASP A 45 -9.67 -26.34 9.06
C ASP A 45 -10.30 -25.48 10.16
N PHE A 46 -11.57 -25.75 10.46
CA PHE A 46 -12.36 -24.89 11.35
C PHE A 46 -11.93 -25.07 12.81
N ASN A 47 -11.57 -23.96 13.46
CA ASN A 47 -11.26 -23.94 14.89
C ASN A 47 -12.18 -22.98 15.64
N LEU A 48 -13.02 -23.54 16.53
CA LEU A 48 -14.01 -22.76 17.29
C LEU A 48 -13.37 -21.65 18.15
N SER A 49 -12.24 -21.94 18.80
CA SER A 49 -11.56 -20.95 19.66
C SER A 49 -11.04 -19.76 18.84
N LYS A 50 -10.46 -20.02 17.67
CA LYS A 50 -9.97 -19.00 16.74
C LYS A 50 -11.12 -18.24 16.10
N TYR A 51 -12.25 -18.90 15.84
CA TYR A 51 -13.48 -18.27 15.36
C TYR A 51 -14.04 -17.27 16.37
N CYS A 52 -14.16 -17.66 17.64
CA CYS A 52 -14.58 -16.76 18.72
C CYS A 52 -13.61 -15.57 18.87
N LEU A 53 -12.30 -15.82 18.84
CA LEU A 53 -11.30 -14.75 18.91
C LEU A 53 -11.37 -13.81 17.71
N SER A 54 -11.60 -14.34 16.50
CA SER A 54 -11.80 -13.55 15.28
C SER A 54 -12.99 -12.59 15.41
N TRP A 55 -14.10 -13.04 15.99
CA TRP A 55 -15.25 -12.17 16.29
C TRP A 55 -14.96 -11.11 17.35
N ILE A 56 -14.22 -11.46 18.41
CA ILE A 56 -13.81 -10.48 19.43
C ILE A 56 -12.93 -9.38 18.81
N LEU A 57 -11.90 -9.78 18.05
CA LEU A 57 -11.01 -8.85 17.36
C LEU A 57 -11.79 -7.98 16.36
N PHE A 58 -12.68 -8.59 15.57
CA PHE A 58 -13.58 -7.90 14.65
C PHE A 58 -14.40 -6.81 15.36
N LEU A 59 -15.05 -7.13 16.48
CA LEU A 59 -15.89 -6.19 17.23
C LEU A 59 -15.07 -5.05 17.81
N ILE A 60 -13.90 -5.34 18.39
CA ILE A 60 -12.99 -4.32 18.92
C ILE A 60 -12.58 -3.37 17.79
N LEU A 61 -12.07 -3.89 16.68
CA LEU A 61 -11.62 -3.05 15.55
C LEU A 61 -12.78 -2.24 14.97
N GLY A 62 -13.94 -2.86 14.74
CA GLY A 62 -15.14 -2.21 14.22
C GLY A 62 -15.62 -1.06 15.10
N ILE A 63 -15.73 -1.27 16.41
CA ILE A 63 -16.15 -0.22 17.36
C ILE A 63 -15.15 0.95 17.39
N PHE A 64 -13.86 0.67 17.33
CA PHE A 64 -12.84 1.73 17.33
C PHE A 64 -12.81 2.51 16.02
N MET A 65 -13.04 1.86 14.87
CA MET A 65 -13.14 2.53 13.56
C MET A 65 -14.28 3.55 13.52
N LEU A 66 -15.44 3.22 14.11
CA LEU A 66 -16.59 4.14 14.20
C LEU A 66 -16.30 5.42 14.99
N LYS A 67 -15.22 5.45 15.78
CA LYS A 67 -14.80 6.65 16.54
C LYS A 67 -14.02 7.65 15.67
N VAL A 68 -13.63 7.30 14.44
CA VAL A 68 -12.89 8.17 13.53
C VAL A 68 -13.86 9.06 12.75
N LYS A 69 -13.83 10.38 13.04
CA LYS A 69 -14.82 11.34 12.53
C LYS A 69 -14.47 11.95 11.17
N GLU A 70 -13.18 12.07 10.84
CA GLU A 70 -12.78 12.68 9.57
C GLU A 70 -13.10 11.71 8.41
N LYS A 71 -13.89 12.18 7.42
CA LYS A 71 -14.51 11.33 6.39
C LYS A 71 -13.47 10.57 5.56
N PHE A 72 -12.37 11.23 5.18
CA PHE A 72 -11.33 10.60 4.37
C PHE A 72 -10.54 9.54 5.15
N CYS A 73 -10.18 9.81 6.41
CA CYS A 73 -9.51 8.85 7.30
C CYS A 73 -10.42 7.66 7.64
N SER A 74 -11.71 7.92 7.88
CA SER A 74 -12.71 6.87 8.10
C SER A 74 -12.81 5.97 6.86
N PHE A 75 -12.92 6.55 5.66
CA PHE A 75 -12.90 5.78 4.42
C PHE A 75 -11.64 4.93 4.26
N PHE A 76 -10.45 5.51 4.46
CA PHE A 76 -9.18 4.80 4.35
C PHE A 76 -9.17 3.54 5.24
N LEU A 77 -9.55 3.68 6.52
CA LEU A 77 -9.62 2.56 7.45
C LEU A 77 -10.66 1.51 7.03
N HIS A 78 -11.86 1.92 6.64
CA HIS A 78 -12.90 0.97 6.21
C HIS A 78 -12.50 0.22 4.94
N PHE A 79 -11.85 0.89 4.00
CA PHE A 79 -11.41 0.27 2.75
C PHE A 79 -10.24 -0.70 2.97
N GLU A 80 -9.24 -0.33 3.78
CA GLU A 80 -8.16 -1.24 4.19
C GLU A 80 -8.70 -2.42 5.01
N PHE A 81 -9.68 -2.18 5.88
CA PHE A 81 -10.31 -3.24 6.66
C PHE A 81 -10.97 -4.29 5.76
N ILE A 82 -11.77 -3.87 4.77
CA ILE A 82 -12.48 -4.78 3.86
C ILE A 82 -11.52 -5.61 3.01
N ILE A 83 -10.46 -4.99 2.50
CA ILE A 83 -9.57 -5.62 1.52
C ILE A 83 -8.48 -6.46 2.20
N THR A 84 -8.02 -6.03 3.39
CA THR A 84 -6.81 -6.59 4.00
C THR A 84 -7.12 -7.29 5.32
N VAL A 85 -7.74 -6.60 6.28
CA VAL A 85 -7.87 -7.12 7.66
C VAL A 85 -9.00 -8.14 7.80
N LEU A 86 -10.14 -7.88 7.16
CA LEU A 86 -11.32 -8.74 7.23
C LEU A 86 -11.07 -10.11 6.57
N PRO A 87 -10.46 -10.22 5.37
CA PRO A 87 -10.09 -11.51 4.81
C PRO A 87 -9.10 -12.27 5.68
N MET A 88 -8.14 -11.58 6.32
CA MET A 88 -7.22 -12.22 7.27
C MET A 88 -7.93 -12.76 8.52
N LEU A 89 -8.88 -12.02 9.10
CA LEU A 89 -9.67 -12.49 10.25
C LEU A 89 -10.47 -13.76 9.91
N ILE A 90 -11.01 -13.82 8.70
CA ILE A 90 -11.79 -14.97 8.22
C ILE A 90 -10.86 -16.16 7.97
N PHE A 91 -9.81 -15.95 7.17
CA PHE A 91 -8.84 -17.00 6.87
C PHE A 91 -8.17 -17.54 8.13
N TYR A 92 -7.86 -16.66 9.09
CA TYR A 92 -7.35 -17.05 10.41
C TYR A 92 -8.23 -18.08 11.12
N SER A 93 -9.54 -17.82 11.18
CA SER A 93 -10.47 -18.68 11.90
C SER A 93 -10.88 -19.94 11.15
N LEU A 94 -11.01 -19.85 9.82
CA LEU A 94 -11.53 -20.94 8.99
C LEU A 94 -10.44 -21.87 8.44
N ALA A 95 -9.18 -21.43 8.45
CA ALA A 95 -8.03 -22.22 8.02
C ALA A 95 -7.01 -22.47 9.15
N ASN A 96 -7.47 -22.40 10.41
CA ASN A 96 -6.68 -22.65 11.62
C ASN A 96 -5.30 -21.96 11.68
N GLN A 97 -5.16 -20.74 11.19
CA GLN A 97 -3.84 -20.09 11.08
C GLN A 97 -3.28 -19.59 12.42
N GLU A 98 -2.02 -19.15 12.44
CA GLU A 98 -1.30 -18.74 13.64
C GLU A 98 -1.93 -17.54 14.37
N THR A 99 -2.34 -17.75 15.63
CA THR A 99 -2.98 -16.72 16.48
C THR A 99 -2.06 -15.53 16.75
N ARG A 100 -0.77 -15.79 16.98
CA ARG A 100 0.21 -14.73 17.27
C ARG A 100 0.27 -13.69 16.15
N TYR A 101 0.25 -14.14 14.89
CA TYR A 101 0.30 -13.23 13.76
C TYR A 101 -0.99 -12.40 13.62
N MET A 102 -2.16 -13.02 13.78
CA MET A 102 -3.44 -12.31 13.72
C MET A 102 -3.54 -11.23 14.81
N LEU A 103 -2.98 -11.48 16.00
CA LEU A 103 -2.88 -10.48 17.06
C LEU A 103 -1.95 -9.32 16.66
N TYR A 104 -0.80 -9.59 16.04
CA TYR A 104 0.10 -8.54 15.54
C TYR A 104 -0.56 -7.67 14.46
N VAL A 105 -1.27 -8.28 13.52
CA VAL A 105 -2.06 -7.57 12.50
C VAL A 105 -3.11 -6.68 13.16
N SER A 106 -3.90 -7.24 14.08
CA SER A 106 -4.98 -6.52 14.77
C SER A 106 -4.45 -5.35 15.59
N LEU A 107 -3.34 -5.54 16.30
CA LEU A 107 -2.65 -4.48 17.05
C LEU A 107 -2.14 -3.39 16.12
N SER A 108 -1.50 -3.76 15.02
CA SER A 108 -0.96 -2.83 14.03
C SER A 108 -2.06 -1.97 13.42
N PHE A 109 -3.18 -2.57 13.03
CA PHE A 109 -4.35 -1.85 12.52
C PHE A 109 -5.02 -1.00 13.60
N LEU A 110 -5.11 -1.47 14.85
CA LEU A 110 -5.62 -0.68 15.98
C LEU A 110 -4.78 0.59 16.20
N ILE A 111 -3.45 0.50 16.09
CA ILE A 111 -2.56 1.68 16.16
C ILE A 111 -2.89 2.69 15.07
N GLN A 112 -3.17 2.23 13.84
CA GLN A 112 -3.60 3.13 12.76
C GLN A 112 -4.90 3.87 13.14
N ILE A 113 -5.89 3.13 13.66
CA ILE A 113 -7.17 3.71 14.11
C ILE A 113 -6.93 4.76 15.20
N LEU A 114 -6.09 4.49 16.20
CA LEU A 114 -5.81 5.41 17.30
C LEU A 114 -5.14 6.71 16.81
N ILE A 115 -4.19 6.63 15.88
CA ILE A 115 -3.51 7.79 15.29
C ILE A 115 -4.50 8.68 14.53
N LEU A 116 -5.38 8.07 13.73
CA LEU A 116 -6.36 8.74 12.88
C LEU A 116 -7.58 9.25 13.66
N LYS A 117 -7.95 8.61 14.76
CA LYS A 117 -8.98 9.10 15.69
C LYS A 117 -8.59 10.45 16.29
N ASN A 118 -7.30 10.65 16.59
CA ASN A 118 -6.78 11.85 17.26
C ASN A 118 -6.51 13.03 16.30
N ILE A 119 -7.32 13.21 15.27
CA ILE A 119 -7.24 14.36 14.37
C ILE A 119 -8.09 15.50 14.95
N LYS A 120 -7.43 16.42 15.66
CA LYS A 120 -8.02 17.72 15.99
C LYS A 120 -8.05 18.60 14.73
N ILE A 121 -9.24 19.12 14.43
CA ILE A 121 -9.64 19.82 13.19
C ILE A 121 -9.11 21.27 13.22
N GLU A 122 -7.79 21.43 13.24
CA GLU A 122 -7.19 22.67 12.72
C GLU A 122 -6.73 22.35 11.31
N GLU A 123 -7.67 22.48 10.37
CA GLU A 123 -7.42 22.21 8.95
C GLU A 123 -6.59 23.34 8.35
N VAL A 124 -5.38 23.01 7.91
CA VAL A 124 -4.45 23.93 7.27
C VAL A 124 -4.36 23.51 5.81
N SER A 125 -4.73 24.37 4.87
CA SER A 125 -4.57 24.04 3.45
C SER A 125 -3.25 24.59 2.93
N ILE A 126 -2.41 23.72 2.36
CA ILE A 126 -1.14 24.13 1.75
C ILE A 126 -1.33 24.25 0.24
N TYR A 127 -1.03 25.43 -0.30
CA TYR A 127 -1.12 25.74 -1.72
C TYR A 127 0.22 26.21 -2.28
N ILE A 128 0.67 25.55 -3.36
CA ILE A 128 1.88 25.95 -4.09
C ILE A 128 1.50 26.92 -5.21
N ILE A 129 1.89 28.19 -5.05
CA ILE A 129 1.49 29.27 -5.97
C ILE A 129 2.31 29.23 -7.26
N GLY A 130 1.64 29.48 -8.40
CA GLY A 130 2.30 29.84 -9.66
C GLY A 130 2.92 28.68 -10.43
N VAL A 131 2.92 27.47 -9.88
CA VAL A 131 3.54 26.29 -10.53
C VAL A 131 2.52 25.40 -11.21
N ARG A 132 1.22 25.51 -10.88
CA ARG A 132 0.15 24.61 -11.37
C ARG A 132 0.17 24.38 -12.89
N LYS A 133 0.28 25.44 -13.71
CA LYS A 133 0.30 25.32 -15.17
C LYS A 133 1.58 24.63 -15.65
N LYS A 134 2.75 25.07 -15.18
CA LYS A 134 4.06 24.51 -15.55
C LYS A 134 4.18 23.03 -15.14
N PHE A 135 3.79 22.71 -13.90
CA PHE A 135 3.78 21.34 -13.40
C PHE A 135 2.82 20.44 -14.19
N LYS A 136 1.61 20.94 -14.50
CA LYS A 136 0.67 20.20 -15.35
C LYS A 136 1.26 19.89 -16.72
N ILE A 137 1.90 20.87 -17.38
CA ILE A 137 2.55 20.68 -18.68
C ILE A 137 3.67 19.64 -18.56
N LEU A 138 4.53 19.76 -17.54
CA LEU A 138 5.61 18.82 -17.28
C LEU A 138 5.10 17.38 -17.11
N ILE A 139 4.07 17.16 -16.29
CA ILE A 139 3.53 15.81 -16.07
C ILE A 139 2.85 15.28 -17.34
N ILE A 140 2.13 16.11 -18.10
CA ILE A 140 1.55 15.67 -19.38
C ILE A 140 2.65 15.27 -20.36
N PHE A 141 3.70 16.07 -20.48
CA PHE A 141 4.87 15.74 -21.31
C PHE A 141 5.52 14.43 -20.88
N LEU A 142 5.70 14.23 -19.57
CA LEU A 142 6.25 13.01 -19.02
C LEU A 142 5.35 11.79 -19.25
N ILE A 143 4.04 11.92 -19.11
CA ILE A 143 3.08 10.85 -19.46
C ILE A 143 3.26 10.48 -20.93
N MET A 144 3.31 11.45 -21.85
CA MET A 144 3.47 11.18 -23.28
C MET A 144 4.79 10.48 -23.59
N ILE A 145 5.91 10.95 -23.01
CA ILE A 145 7.21 10.30 -23.15
C ILE A 145 7.15 8.86 -22.64
N VAL A 146 6.60 8.64 -21.46
CA VAL A 146 6.53 7.31 -20.86
C VAL A 146 5.68 6.38 -21.73
N VAL A 147 4.54 6.84 -22.22
CA VAL A 147 3.67 6.07 -23.12
C VAL A 147 4.40 5.68 -24.41
N ILE A 148 5.07 6.64 -25.05
CA ILE A 148 5.83 6.42 -26.30
C ILE A 148 6.99 5.46 -26.05
N LEU A 149 7.81 5.70 -25.03
CA LEU A 149 8.94 4.84 -24.71
C LEU A 149 8.48 3.42 -24.33
N THR A 150 7.39 3.28 -23.57
CA THR A 150 6.82 1.97 -23.22
C THR A 150 6.42 1.21 -24.49
N MET A 151 5.79 1.88 -25.45
CA MET A 151 5.46 1.31 -26.75
C MET A 151 6.72 0.93 -27.54
N LEU A 152 7.77 1.74 -27.53
CA LEU A 152 9.02 1.42 -28.24
C LEU A 152 9.77 0.23 -27.63
N TYR A 153 9.76 0.10 -26.29
CA TYR A 153 10.43 -1.01 -25.60
C TYR A 153 9.66 -2.33 -25.71
N ASN A 154 8.33 -2.31 -25.61
CA ASN A 154 7.52 -3.52 -25.56
C ASN A 154 6.79 -3.85 -26.87
N GLY A 155 6.64 -2.87 -27.75
CA GLY A 155 5.65 -2.92 -28.82
C GLY A 155 4.24 -2.59 -28.31
N PHE A 156 3.31 -2.58 -29.27
CA PHE A 156 1.88 -2.43 -29.01
C PHE A 156 1.16 -3.73 -29.36
N HIS A 157 0.57 -4.40 -28.38
CA HIS A 157 -0.06 -5.71 -28.57
C HIS A 157 -1.57 -5.62 -28.87
N GLY A 158 -2.17 -4.43 -28.76
CA GLY A 158 -3.60 -4.21 -29.02
C GLY A 158 -4.50 -5.18 -28.24
N ILE A 159 -5.52 -5.73 -28.91
CA ILE A 159 -6.52 -6.62 -28.29
C ILE A 159 -5.89 -7.93 -27.77
N LYS A 160 -4.78 -8.39 -28.35
CA LYS A 160 -4.08 -9.60 -27.87
C LYS A 160 -3.64 -9.49 -26.41
N SER A 161 -3.44 -8.27 -25.91
CA SER A 161 -3.14 -8.03 -24.49
C SER A 161 -4.25 -8.46 -23.53
N PHE A 162 -5.49 -8.69 -24.01
CA PHE A 162 -6.60 -9.18 -23.19
C PHE A 162 -6.68 -10.72 -23.13
N ASP A 163 -5.89 -11.43 -23.93
CA ASP A 163 -5.73 -12.87 -23.83
C ASP A 163 -4.88 -13.21 -22.60
N THR A 164 -5.43 -14.02 -21.69
CA THR A 164 -4.80 -14.35 -20.41
C THR A 164 -3.51 -15.17 -20.52
N VAL A 165 -3.31 -15.92 -21.60
CA VAL A 165 -2.12 -16.74 -21.84
C VAL A 165 -1.04 -15.90 -22.52
N TYR A 166 -1.41 -15.17 -23.58
CA TYR A 166 -0.48 -14.30 -24.31
C TYR A 166 0.15 -13.22 -23.42
N LEU A 167 -0.59 -12.78 -22.41
CA LEU A 167 -0.17 -11.84 -21.37
C LEU A 167 1.17 -12.20 -20.70
N TYR A 168 1.45 -13.49 -20.49
CA TYR A 168 2.70 -13.94 -19.89
C TYR A 168 3.90 -13.74 -20.82
N ASN A 169 3.69 -13.84 -22.14
CA ASN A 169 4.74 -13.60 -23.14
C ASN A 169 5.12 -12.12 -23.18
N ILE A 170 4.13 -11.21 -23.12
CA ILE A 170 4.35 -9.76 -23.03
C ILE A 170 5.24 -9.45 -21.81
N ARG A 171 4.91 -10.02 -20.64
CA ARG A 171 5.64 -9.77 -19.39
C ARG A 171 7.07 -10.29 -19.41
N LYS A 172 7.31 -11.47 -19.99
CA LYS A 172 8.66 -12.04 -20.12
C LYS A 172 9.55 -11.19 -21.03
N ALA A 173 8.99 -10.60 -22.07
CA ALA A 173 9.72 -9.74 -23.02
C ALA A 173 9.98 -8.32 -22.47
N THR A 174 9.19 -7.87 -21.50
CA THR A 174 9.26 -6.50 -20.96
C THR A 174 10.53 -6.32 -20.11
N LYS A 175 11.52 -5.60 -20.64
CA LYS A 175 12.72 -5.19 -19.89
C LYS A 175 12.97 -3.70 -20.04
N TYR A 176 12.92 -2.99 -18.93
CA TYR A 176 13.21 -1.56 -18.86
C TYR A 176 14.46 -1.28 -18.04
N PRO A 177 15.20 -0.19 -18.34
CA PRO A 177 16.13 0.39 -17.38
C PRO A 177 15.42 0.66 -16.04
N ALA A 178 16.11 0.42 -14.92
CA ALA A 178 15.51 0.51 -13.59
C ALA A 178 14.86 1.89 -13.31
N ILE A 179 15.45 2.99 -13.78
CA ILE A 179 14.89 4.33 -13.60
C ILE A 179 13.58 4.50 -14.40
N PHE A 180 13.53 3.95 -15.61
CA PHE A 180 12.36 4.06 -16.47
C PHE A 180 11.17 3.28 -15.92
N SER A 181 11.40 2.13 -15.28
CA SER A 181 10.31 1.35 -14.65
C SER A 181 9.60 2.11 -13.53
N TYR A 182 10.30 2.98 -12.77
CA TYR A 182 9.65 3.89 -11.81
C TYR A 182 8.72 4.89 -12.50
N PHE A 183 9.13 5.47 -13.62
CA PHE A 183 8.28 6.41 -14.35
C PHE A 183 7.05 5.72 -14.97
N VAL A 184 7.21 4.49 -15.48
CA VAL A 184 6.07 3.66 -15.92
C VAL A 184 5.11 3.40 -14.74
N MET A 185 5.66 3.03 -13.58
CA MET A 185 4.89 2.77 -12.37
C MET A 185 4.14 4.01 -11.86
N TRP A 186 4.79 5.17 -11.78
CA TRP A 186 4.13 6.41 -11.36
C TRP A 186 3.08 6.89 -12.38
N THR A 187 3.34 6.70 -13.68
CA THR A 187 2.41 7.08 -14.74
C THR A 187 1.10 6.32 -14.63
N ARG A 188 1.18 4.98 -14.48
CA ARG A 188 0.01 4.10 -14.41
C ARG A 188 -0.71 4.14 -13.06
N ILE A 189 0.00 4.36 -11.95
CA ILE A 189 -0.58 4.32 -10.59
C ILE A 189 -1.11 5.70 -10.17
N LEU A 190 -0.39 6.78 -10.50
CA LEU A 190 -0.71 8.12 -9.99
C LEU A 190 -1.04 9.11 -11.10
N PHE A 191 -0.16 9.33 -12.07
CA PHE A 191 -0.29 10.50 -12.96
C PHE A 191 -1.55 10.47 -13.81
N ILE A 192 -1.79 9.35 -14.51
CA ILE A 192 -2.99 9.19 -15.33
C ILE A 192 -4.24 9.10 -14.46
N PRO A 193 -4.34 8.21 -13.44
CA PRO A 193 -5.51 8.15 -12.55
C PRO A 193 -5.86 9.50 -11.91
N PHE A 194 -4.87 10.28 -11.50
CA PHE A 194 -5.09 11.62 -10.96
C PHE A 194 -5.76 12.56 -11.97
N PHE A 195 -5.31 12.57 -13.22
CA PHE A 195 -5.92 13.41 -14.25
C PHE A 195 -7.31 12.90 -14.67
N ILE A 196 -7.57 11.59 -14.64
CA ILE A 196 -8.92 11.06 -14.85
C ILE A 196 -9.86 11.66 -13.81
N ILE A 197 -9.56 11.46 -12.52
CA ILE A 197 -10.41 11.89 -11.41
C ILE A 197 -10.54 13.41 -11.35
N GLN A 198 -9.45 14.16 -11.57
CA GLN A 198 -9.50 15.62 -11.62
C GLN A 198 -10.41 16.14 -12.75
N ASN A 199 -10.37 15.55 -13.94
CA ASN A 199 -11.20 16.00 -15.04
C ASN A 199 -12.67 15.58 -14.84
N LEU A 200 -12.93 14.42 -14.23
CA LEU A 200 -14.28 14.01 -13.82
C LEU A 200 -14.87 14.96 -12.77
N ASP A 201 -14.08 15.38 -11.78
CA ASP A 201 -14.48 16.35 -10.75
C ASP A 201 -14.83 17.72 -11.36
N LYS A 202 -14.08 18.11 -12.40
CA LYS A 202 -14.33 19.35 -13.16
C LYS A 202 -15.37 19.21 -14.28
N LYS A 203 -16.08 18.08 -14.36
CA LYS A 203 -17.07 17.77 -15.42
C LYS A 203 -16.51 17.85 -16.85
N LYS A 204 -15.20 17.66 -17.04
CA LYS A 204 -14.50 17.68 -18.35
C LYS A 204 -14.38 16.26 -18.91
N TYR A 205 -15.51 15.66 -19.27
CA TYR A 205 -15.60 14.24 -19.64
C TYR A 205 -14.73 13.85 -20.84
N LEU A 206 -14.63 14.69 -21.88
CA LEU A 206 -13.75 14.43 -23.03
C LEU A 206 -12.28 14.29 -22.62
N LYS A 207 -11.81 15.14 -21.70
CA LYS A 207 -10.43 15.07 -21.18
C LYS A 207 -10.24 13.84 -20.30
N ALA A 208 -11.22 13.49 -19.48
CA ALA A 208 -11.18 12.27 -18.68
C ALA A 208 -11.11 11.02 -19.58
N SER A 209 -11.92 10.98 -20.64
CA SER A 209 -11.93 9.92 -21.65
C SER A 209 -10.56 9.75 -22.31
N PHE A 210 -9.91 10.84 -22.71
CA PHE A 210 -8.54 10.79 -23.24
C PHE A 210 -7.54 10.09 -22.29
N TYR A 211 -7.57 10.41 -21.00
CA TYR A 211 -6.69 9.77 -20.02
C TYR A 211 -7.07 8.31 -19.75
N ILE A 212 -8.35 7.95 -19.82
CA ILE A 212 -8.80 6.56 -19.76
C ILE A 212 -8.23 5.78 -20.96
N SER A 213 -8.31 6.33 -22.16
CA SER A 213 -7.71 5.73 -23.36
C SER A 213 -6.20 5.56 -23.24
N LEU A 214 -5.48 6.55 -22.66
CA LEU A 214 -4.05 6.42 -22.38
C LEU A 214 -3.74 5.30 -21.37
N GLN A 215 -4.57 5.13 -20.33
CA GLN A 215 -4.40 4.04 -19.37
C GLN A 215 -4.58 2.67 -20.03
N VAL A 216 -5.62 2.53 -20.86
CA VAL A 216 -5.88 1.30 -21.63
C VAL A 216 -4.76 1.04 -22.64
N PHE A 217 -4.26 2.08 -23.30
CA PHE A 217 -3.13 1.98 -24.21
C PHE A 217 -1.87 1.48 -23.49
N LEU A 218 -1.54 2.04 -22.30
CA LEU A 218 -0.43 1.54 -21.49
C LEU A 218 -0.61 0.09 -21.06
N TYR A 219 -1.85 -0.33 -20.76
CA TYR A 219 -2.14 -1.74 -20.53
C TYR A 219 -1.84 -2.60 -21.76
N MET A 220 -2.22 -2.15 -22.95
CA MET A 220 -1.95 -2.87 -24.21
C MET A 220 -0.45 -2.99 -24.53
N CYS A 221 0.40 -2.11 -23.99
CA CYS A 221 1.86 -2.24 -24.10
C CYS A 221 2.48 -3.10 -22.99
N THR A 222 1.95 -3.07 -21.77
CA THR A 222 2.59 -3.70 -20.59
C THR A 222 2.03 -5.08 -20.24
N GLY A 223 0.78 -5.38 -20.59
CA GLY A 223 0.09 -6.59 -20.13
C GLY A 223 -0.05 -6.66 -18.60
N GLU A 224 -0.03 -5.53 -17.89
CA GLU A 224 -0.19 -5.54 -16.44
C GLU A 224 -1.66 -5.31 -16.06
N LYS A 225 -2.37 -6.37 -15.62
CA LYS A 225 -3.81 -6.34 -15.35
C LYS A 225 -4.22 -5.23 -14.37
N PHE A 226 -3.37 -4.94 -13.39
CA PHE A 226 -3.60 -3.84 -12.44
C PHE A 226 -3.82 -2.49 -13.15
N THR A 227 -3.10 -2.22 -14.24
CA THR A 227 -3.15 -0.95 -14.99
C THR A 227 -4.55 -0.61 -15.47
N TYR A 228 -5.32 -1.58 -15.99
CA TYR A 228 -6.70 -1.29 -16.44
C TYR A 228 -7.74 -1.54 -15.35
N LEU A 229 -7.56 -2.56 -14.50
CA LEU A 229 -8.52 -2.89 -13.43
C LEU A 229 -8.63 -1.76 -12.40
N ILE A 230 -7.56 -0.99 -12.19
CA ILE A 230 -7.62 0.15 -11.27
C ILE A 230 -8.59 1.24 -11.73
N LEU A 231 -8.92 1.32 -13.03
CA LEU A 231 -9.95 2.24 -13.54
C LEU A 231 -11.31 1.96 -12.90
N LEU A 232 -11.68 0.70 -12.76
CA LEU A 232 -12.94 0.29 -12.14
C LEU A 232 -12.98 0.74 -10.68
N VAL A 233 -11.88 0.54 -9.95
CA VAL A 233 -11.77 0.94 -8.54
C VAL A 233 -11.91 2.46 -8.37
N ILE A 234 -11.12 3.25 -9.11
CA ILE A 234 -11.10 4.72 -8.93
C ILE A 234 -12.42 5.38 -9.34
N ILE A 235 -13.05 4.90 -10.42
CA ILE A 235 -14.31 5.44 -10.92
C ILE A 235 -15.45 5.05 -9.97
N SER A 236 -15.51 3.80 -9.53
CA SER A 236 -16.53 3.35 -8.57
C SER A 236 -16.45 4.15 -7.28
N ILE A 237 -15.25 4.32 -6.72
CA ILE A 237 -15.07 5.07 -5.47
C ILE A 237 -15.35 6.55 -5.67
N TYR A 238 -15.02 7.13 -6.83
CA TYR A 238 -15.35 8.52 -7.15
C TYR A 238 -16.86 8.76 -7.13
N ILE A 239 -17.63 7.84 -7.71
CA ILE A 239 -19.09 7.90 -7.73
C ILE A 239 -19.64 7.70 -6.31
N LEU A 240 -19.23 6.64 -5.61
CA LEU A 240 -19.73 6.30 -4.27
C LEU A 240 -19.40 7.37 -3.23
N ALA A 241 -18.25 8.02 -3.33
CA ALA A 241 -17.84 9.07 -2.40
C ALA A 241 -18.78 10.28 -2.39
N LYS A 242 -19.56 10.48 -3.47
CA LYS A 242 -20.56 11.56 -3.61
C LYS A 242 -21.66 11.44 -2.58
N SER A 243 -21.93 10.21 -2.14
CA SER A 243 -22.87 9.95 -1.07
C SER A 243 -22.30 10.29 0.31
N LYS A 244 -23.22 10.67 1.22
CA LYS A 244 -22.94 10.77 2.66
C LYS A 244 -22.78 9.39 3.31
N VAL A 245 -23.40 8.36 2.73
CA VAL A 245 -23.38 6.96 3.22
C VAL A 245 -22.43 6.05 2.43
N MET A 246 -21.35 6.62 1.85
CA MET A 246 -20.39 5.88 1.00
C MET A 246 -19.90 4.57 1.65
N ILE A 247 -19.58 4.59 2.95
CA ILE A 247 -19.07 3.40 3.66
C ILE A 247 -20.09 2.26 3.57
N GLY A 248 -21.37 2.55 3.83
CA GLY A 248 -22.45 1.57 3.68
C GLY A 248 -22.51 0.97 2.28
N TYR A 249 -22.40 1.81 1.24
CA TYR A 249 -22.41 1.34 -0.15
C TYR A 249 -21.24 0.43 -0.52
N ILE A 250 -20.05 0.64 0.06
CA ILE A 250 -18.90 -0.23 -0.20
C ILE A 250 -19.17 -1.63 0.36
N TYR A 251 -19.69 -1.72 1.59
CA TYR A 251 -20.03 -3.01 2.19
C TYR A 251 -21.22 -3.69 1.48
N THR A 252 -22.32 -2.97 1.23
CA THR A 252 -23.47 -3.54 0.53
C THR A 252 -23.15 -3.91 -0.91
N GLY A 253 -22.28 -3.15 -1.58
CA GLY A 253 -21.77 -3.46 -2.92
C GLY A 253 -20.96 -4.74 -2.93
N LEU A 254 -20.12 -4.97 -1.91
CA LEU A 254 -19.39 -6.23 -1.77
C LEU A 254 -20.32 -7.41 -1.47
N ILE A 255 -21.32 -7.23 -0.59
CA ILE A 255 -22.35 -8.24 -0.34
C ILE A 255 -23.10 -8.60 -1.62
N ALA A 256 -23.51 -7.60 -2.41
CA ALA A 256 -24.21 -7.81 -3.68
C ALA A 256 -23.33 -8.54 -4.70
N LEU A 257 -22.05 -8.15 -4.81
CA LEU A 257 -21.10 -8.82 -5.70
C LEU A 257 -20.90 -10.29 -5.32
N ILE A 258 -20.70 -10.60 -4.05
CA ILE A 258 -20.54 -11.97 -3.56
C ILE A 258 -21.83 -12.77 -3.77
N SER A 259 -22.98 -12.17 -3.47
CA SER A 259 -24.29 -12.81 -3.70
C SER A 259 -24.48 -13.17 -5.18
N ALA A 260 -24.13 -12.26 -6.10
CA ALA A 260 -24.15 -12.56 -7.53
C ALA A 260 -23.21 -13.70 -7.92
N ILE A 261 -22.03 -13.81 -7.27
CA ILE A 261 -21.11 -14.93 -7.48
C ILE A 261 -21.69 -16.24 -6.95
N PHE A 262 -22.39 -16.22 -5.81
CA PHE A 262 -23.11 -17.39 -5.30
C PHE A 262 -24.16 -17.91 -6.28
N PHE A 263 -24.95 -17.01 -6.88
CA PHE A 263 -25.97 -17.38 -7.86
C PHE A 263 -25.36 -17.89 -9.17
N THR A 264 -24.31 -17.24 -9.66
CA THR A 264 -23.70 -17.60 -10.96
C THR A 264 -22.72 -18.76 -10.87
N LYS A 265 -22.14 -19.02 -9.70
CA LYS A 265 -21.02 -19.97 -9.47
C LYS A 265 -19.88 -19.81 -10.48
N SER A 266 -19.65 -18.58 -10.96
CA SER A 266 -18.65 -18.30 -11.98
C SER A 266 -17.23 -18.55 -11.46
N ARG A 267 -16.56 -19.59 -11.97
CA ARG A 267 -15.17 -19.91 -11.60
C ARG A 267 -14.21 -18.74 -11.81
N ILE A 268 -14.42 -17.96 -12.88
CA ILE A 268 -13.62 -16.77 -13.18
C ILE A 268 -13.79 -15.74 -12.05
N ALA A 269 -15.02 -15.49 -11.61
CA ALA A 269 -15.28 -14.53 -10.54
C ALA A 269 -14.75 -15.01 -9.18
N ILE A 270 -14.85 -16.31 -8.89
CA ILE A 270 -14.28 -16.91 -7.68
C ILE A 270 -12.74 -16.77 -7.69
N SER A 271 -12.06 -17.03 -8.83
CA SER A 271 -10.61 -16.80 -8.96
C SER A 271 -10.24 -15.33 -8.75
N PHE A 272 -10.92 -14.41 -9.43
CA PHE A 272 -10.54 -12.99 -9.36
C PHE A 272 -10.82 -12.39 -7.99
N LEU A 273 -12.01 -12.59 -7.42
CA LEU A 273 -12.39 -11.97 -6.16
C LEU A 273 -11.89 -12.77 -4.95
N GLY A 274 -12.14 -14.08 -4.93
CA GLY A 274 -11.83 -14.95 -3.80
C GLY A 274 -10.33 -15.23 -3.70
N GLU A 275 -9.81 -15.99 -4.67
CA GLU A 275 -8.42 -16.44 -4.68
C GLU A 275 -7.44 -15.25 -4.82
N ARG A 276 -7.64 -14.36 -5.79
CA ARG A 276 -6.61 -13.36 -6.14
C ARG A 276 -6.70 -12.04 -5.38
N PHE A 277 -7.89 -11.58 -5.02
CA PHE A 277 -8.07 -10.23 -4.46
C PHE A 277 -8.25 -10.20 -2.94
N LEU A 278 -8.99 -11.17 -2.38
CA LEU A 278 -9.31 -11.20 -0.94
C LEU A 278 -8.45 -12.20 -0.17
N PHE A 279 -8.61 -13.50 -0.45
CA PHE A 279 -8.04 -14.54 0.41
C PHE A 279 -6.62 -14.92 0.04
N GLY A 280 -6.19 -14.88 -1.23
CA GLY A 280 -4.79 -15.16 -1.59
C GLY A 280 -3.81 -14.18 -0.97
N PRO A 281 -4.11 -12.86 -0.96
CA PRO A 281 -3.30 -11.91 -0.21
C PRO A 281 -3.32 -12.17 1.29
N ALA A 282 -4.40 -12.74 1.86
CA ALA A 282 -4.44 -13.14 3.27
C ALA A 282 -3.56 -14.37 3.53
N LEU A 283 -3.70 -15.42 2.71
CA LEU A 283 -2.87 -16.63 2.71
C LEU A 283 -1.39 -16.28 2.63
N ASN A 284 -0.99 -15.47 1.64
CA ASN A 284 0.40 -15.05 1.48
C ASN A 284 0.92 -14.30 2.72
N LYS A 285 0.10 -13.49 3.40
CA LYS A 285 0.53 -12.81 4.62
C LYS A 285 0.83 -13.81 5.75
N PHE A 286 0.05 -14.89 5.89
CA PHE A 286 0.33 -15.96 6.85
C PHE A 286 1.58 -16.76 6.44
N TRP A 287 1.74 -17.12 5.16
CA TRP A 287 2.94 -17.80 4.69
C TRP A 287 4.24 -16.99 4.93
N TYR A 288 4.19 -15.66 4.79
CA TYR A 288 5.32 -14.80 5.17
C TYR A 288 5.59 -14.84 6.68
N TYR A 289 4.56 -14.88 7.51
CA TYR A 289 4.73 -15.06 8.93
C TYR A 289 5.38 -16.41 9.25
N ASP A 290 4.81 -17.49 8.73
CA ASP A 290 5.28 -18.85 8.99
C ASP A 290 6.74 -19.01 8.59
N PHE A 291 7.13 -18.57 7.39
CA PHE A 291 8.51 -18.58 6.94
C PHE A 291 9.42 -17.73 7.83
N PHE A 292 9.14 -16.43 7.98
CA PHE A 292 10.07 -15.53 8.67
C PHE A 292 9.98 -15.61 10.20
N SER A 293 9.05 -16.39 10.77
CA SER A 293 9.05 -16.70 12.20
C SER A 293 10.13 -17.71 12.57
N GLU A 294 10.50 -18.56 11.61
CA GLU A 294 11.59 -19.53 11.72
C GLU A 294 12.88 -18.94 11.18
N TYR A 295 12.87 -18.41 9.94
CA TYR A 295 14.06 -17.95 9.23
C TYR A 295 14.42 -16.46 9.49
N PRO A 296 15.68 -16.04 9.28
CA PRO A 296 16.15 -14.68 9.54
C PRO A 296 15.34 -13.58 8.86
N LYS A 297 15.14 -12.45 9.55
CA LYS A 297 14.51 -11.28 8.93
C LYS A 297 15.39 -10.67 7.84
N ILE A 298 14.77 -10.04 6.84
CA ILE A 298 15.47 -9.49 5.67
C ILE A 298 16.20 -8.17 6.00
N TYR A 299 15.73 -7.39 6.99
CA TYR A 299 16.35 -6.10 7.36
C TYR A 299 16.56 -5.14 6.17
N PHE A 300 15.58 -5.07 5.27
CA PHE A 300 15.53 -4.23 4.05
C PHE A 300 16.55 -4.57 2.96
N SER A 301 17.32 -5.64 3.12
CA SER A 301 18.41 -6.03 2.21
C SER A 301 17.97 -6.35 0.78
N ASP A 302 16.71 -6.75 0.55
CA ASP A 302 16.13 -6.99 -0.78
C ASP A 302 15.73 -5.70 -1.52
N GLY A 303 15.38 -4.66 -0.77
CA GLY A 303 14.83 -3.42 -1.28
C GLY A 303 15.88 -2.40 -1.74
N ILE A 304 15.38 -1.28 -2.27
CA ILE A 304 16.20 -0.11 -2.63
C ILE A 304 16.98 0.39 -1.41
N LEU A 305 16.35 0.34 -0.23
CA LEU A 305 16.92 0.71 1.05
C LEU A 305 18.17 -0.10 1.38
N GLY A 306 18.09 -1.43 1.33
CA GLY A 306 19.23 -2.30 1.61
C GLY A 306 20.32 -2.18 0.57
N LYS A 307 19.97 -2.14 -0.72
CA LYS A 307 20.93 -1.91 -1.81
C LYS A 307 21.67 -0.59 -1.63
N ALA A 308 20.95 0.45 -1.20
CA ALA A 308 21.53 1.75 -0.92
C ALA A 308 22.45 1.71 0.33
N LEU A 309 22.00 1.06 1.40
CA LEU A 309 22.79 0.92 2.63
C LEU A 309 23.90 -0.15 2.53
N GLY A 310 24.08 -0.77 1.36
CA GLY A 310 25.01 -1.89 1.16
C GLY A 310 24.72 -3.10 2.07
N ILE A 311 23.47 -3.26 2.52
CA ILE A 311 23.07 -4.37 3.39
C ILE A 311 23.07 -5.64 2.56
N TYR A 312 23.76 -6.64 3.07
CA TYR A 312 23.85 -7.94 2.45
C TYR A 312 22.51 -8.68 2.52
N TYR A 313 22.04 -9.17 1.37
CA TYR A 313 20.83 -9.99 1.27
C TYR A 313 21.20 -11.46 1.45
N GLN A 314 20.78 -12.06 2.55
CA GLN A 314 21.23 -13.39 2.94
C GLN A 314 20.60 -14.56 2.17
N TYR A 315 19.64 -14.30 1.30
CA TYR A 315 18.90 -15.34 0.60
C TYR A 315 19.30 -15.47 -0.87
N THR A 316 19.16 -16.68 -1.41
CA THR A 316 19.44 -16.99 -2.83
C THR A 316 18.41 -16.43 -3.79
N ALA A 317 17.14 -16.38 -3.38
CA ALA A 317 16.00 -15.94 -4.17
C ALA A 317 15.24 -14.81 -3.47
N SER A 318 14.35 -14.13 -4.19
CA SER A 318 13.47 -13.12 -3.58
C SER A 318 12.56 -13.73 -2.52
N SER A 319 12.16 -12.95 -1.52
CA SER A 319 11.32 -13.39 -0.40
C SER A 319 10.08 -14.18 -0.84
N GLY A 320 9.36 -13.70 -1.85
CA GLY A 320 8.19 -14.41 -2.34
C GLY A 320 8.49 -15.67 -3.15
N GLN A 321 9.67 -15.81 -3.76
CA GLN A 321 10.13 -17.07 -4.37
C GLN A 321 10.47 -18.12 -3.31
N LEU A 322 11.11 -17.71 -2.21
CA LEU A 322 11.41 -18.61 -1.08
C LEU A 322 10.12 -19.13 -0.44
N ILE A 323 9.15 -18.25 -0.27
CA ILE A 323 7.87 -18.59 0.32
C ILE A 323 7.06 -19.50 -0.58
N PHE A 324 7.06 -19.23 -1.89
CA PHE A 324 6.47 -20.15 -2.84
C PHE A 324 7.14 -21.53 -2.74
N ALA A 325 8.47 -21.60 -2.75
CA ALA A 325 9.19 -22.87 -2.66
C ALA A 325 8.86 -23.65 -1.37
N LYS A 326 8.76 -22.98 -0.21
CA LYS A 326 8.39 -23.63 1.08
C LYS A 326 7.02 -24.32 1.03
N HIS A 327 6.07 -23.80 0.25
CA HIS A 327 4.70 -24.31 0.20
C HIS A 327 4.39 -25.19 -1.03
N PHE A 328 5.36 -25.35 -1.95
CA PHE A 328 5.15 -26.04 -3.23
C PHE A 328 6.35 -26.92 -3.61
N ASP A 329 6.74 -27.84 -2.73
CA ASP A 329 7.73 -28.90 -2.96
C ASP A 329 9.09 -28.38 -3.46
N ASN A 330 9.63 -27.35 -2.82
CA ASN A 330 10.95 -26.78 -3.11
C ASN A 330 11.13 -26.27 -4.56
N ARG A 331 10.02 -25.95 -5.24
CA ARG A 331 10.00 -25.37 -6.60
C ARG A 331 10.44 -23.90 -6.62
N LEU A 332 11.73 -23.68 -6.37
CA LEU A 332 12.35 -22.36 -6.37
C LEU A 332 12.36 -21.77 -7.78
N PHE A 333 12.11 -20.47 -7.89
CA PHE A 333 12.05 -19.69 -9.15
C PHE A 333 10.84 -19.94 -10.07
N ASP A 334 9.99 -20.95 -9.81
CA ASP A 334 8.78 -21.22 -10.59
C ASP A 334 7.73 -20.12 -10.48
N SER A 335 7.57 -19.54 -9.29
CA SER A 335 6.57 -18.51 -9.01
C SER A 335 7.01 -17.61 -7.86
N ASN A 336 6.17 -16.63 -7.53
CA ASN A 336 6.43 -15.64 -6.49
C ASN A 336 5.15 -15.39 -5.67
N SER A 337 5.18 -15.75 -4.40
CA SER A 337 4.13 -15.41 -3.44
C SER A 337 4.32 -13.96 -3.01
N VAL A 338 3.60 -13.04 -3.63
CA VAL A 338 3.68 -11.61 -3.29
C VAL A 338 2.84 -11.32 -2.06
N THR A 339 3.31 -10.43 -1.17
CA THR A 339 2.62 -10.09 0.07
C THR A 339 2.39 -8.60 0.23
N GLY A 340 1.33 -8.28 0.99
CA GLY A 340 1.02 -6.92 1.37
C GLY A 340 1.86 -6.39 2.52
N MET A 341 1.55 -5.16 2.91
CA MET A 341 2.26 -4.41 3.93
C MET A 341 2.55 -5.21 5.20
N PHE A 342 1.58 -5.93 5.76
CA PHE A 342 1.79 -6.64 7.03
C PHE A 342 2.78 -7.80 6.93
N GLY A 343 2.67 -8.64 5.89
CA GLY A 343 3.58 -9.77 5.68
C GLY A 343 4.99 -9.31 5.34
N ASP A 344 5.12 -8.29 4.48
CA ASP A 344 6.41 -7.68 4.16
C ASP A 344 7.02 -7.01 5.40
N SER A 345 6.25 -6.23 6.16
CA SER A 345 6.75 -5.60 7.38
C SER A 345 7.29 -6.63 8.39
N TYR A 346 6.64 -7.79 8.48
CA TYR A 346 7.07 -8.89 9.34
C TYR A 346 8.32 -9.60 8.82
N SER A 347 8.49 -9.75 7.49
CA SER A 347 9.73 -10.29 6.92
C SER A 347 10.91 -9.35 7.12
N GLN A 348 10.67 -8.04 7.11
CA GLN A 348 11.73 -7.03 7.24
C GLN A 348 12.22 -6.89 8.69
N LEU A 349 11.33 -6.67 9.66
CA LEU A 349 11.69 -6.37 11.07
C LEU A 349 10.80 -7.11 12.09
N GLY A 350 10.05 -8.13 11.68
CA GLY A 350 9.08 -8.79 12.56
C GLY A 350 7.95 -7.87 13.01
N VAL A 351 7.45 -8.07 14.24
CA VAL A 351 6.35 -7.28 14.81
C VAL A 351 6.69 -5.79 14.91
N VAL A 352 7.97 -5.45 15.16
CA VAL A 352 8.44 -4.06 15.23
C VAL A 352 8.25 -3.37 13.88
N GLY A 353 8.52 -4.07 12.77
CA GLY A 353 8.26 -3.58 11.42
C GLY A 353 6.78 -3.29 11.19
N MET A 354 5.90 -4.21 11.56
CA MET A 354 4.45 -4.06 11.38
C MET A 354 3.91 -2.83 12.11
N ILE A 355 4.34 -2.62 13.35
CA ILE A 355 3.99 -1.45 14.16
C ILE A 355 4.55 -0.17 13.52
N LEU A 356 5.84 -0.15 13.19
CA LEU A 356 6.51 1.01 12.60
C LEU A 356 5.82 1.46 11.30
N PHE A 357 5.57 0.55 10.37
CA PHE A 357 4.97 0.89 9.08
C PHE A 357 3.50 1.26 9.19
N SER A 358 2.77 0.69 10.16
CA SER A 358 1.42 1.14 10.48
C SER A 358 1.39 2.57 11.03
N VAL A 359 2.33 2.93 11.91
CA VAL A 359 2.49 4.30 12.42
C VAL A 359 2.83 5.26 11.28
N LEU A 360 3.76 4.89 10.39
CA LEU A 360 4.16 5.71 9.26
C LEU A 360 3.01 5.93 8.27
N LEU A 361 2.28 4.86 7.90
CA LEU A 361 1.13 4.94 7.01
C LEU A 361 0.04 5.82 7.60
N ALA A 362 -0.42 5.54 8.83
CA ALA A 362 -1.46 6.33 9.47
C ALA A 362 -1.05 7.80 9.66
N SER A 363 0.22 8.06 9.97
CA SER A 363 0.75 9.43 10.05
C SER A 363 0.74 10.14 8.70
N PHE A 364 1.07 9.44 7.61
CA PHE A 364 1.00 10.00 6.25
C PHE A 364 -0.44 10.32 5.83
N ILE A 365 -1.39 9.41 6.08
CA ILE A 365 -2.82 9.64 5.84
C ILE A 365 -3.31 10.84 6.66
N LYS A 366 -2.88 10.96 7.92
CA LYS A 366 -3.17 12.10 8.80
C LYS A 366 -2.63 13.42 8.24
N VAL A 367 -1.43 13.41 7.64
CA VAL A 367 -0.87 14.58 6.96
C VAL A 367 -1.77 14.96 5.79
N ILE A 368 -2.10 14.03 4.88
CA ILE A 368 -3.02 14.29 3.76
C ILE A 368 -4.32 14.92 4.27
N ALA A 369 -4.98 14.30 5.24
CA ALA A 369 -6.26 14.76 5.78
C ALA A 369 -6.18 16.21 6.27
N LYS A 370 -5.13 16.56 7.02
CA LYS A 370 -4.94 17.90 7.60
C LYS A 370 -4.52 18.96 6.60
N THR A 371 -3.65 18.62 5.65
CA THR A 371 -2.95 19.59 4.80
C THR A 371 -3.63 19.87 3.46
N THR A 372 -4.63 19.07 3.10
CA THR A 372 -5.28 19.08 1.77
C THR A 372 -6.77 19.32 1.85
N SER A 373 -7.24 20.08 2.84
CA SER A 373 -8.67 20.37 3.04
C SER A 373 -9.37 21.05 1.86
N GLY A 374 -8.62 21.68 0.94
CA GLY A 374 -9.13 22.23 -0.32
C GLY A 374 -9.32 21.21 -1.46
N ILE A 375 -8.96 19.93 -1.26
CA ILE A 375 -9.28 18.85 -2.19
C ILE A 375 -10.57 18.16 -1.73
N SER A 376 -11.50 17.96 -2.66
CA SER A 376 -12.76 17.27 -2.38
C SER A 376 -12.49 15.86 -1.82
N CYS A 377 -13.32 15.42 -0.88
CA CYS A 377 -13.19 14.10 -0.27
C CYS A 377 -13.21 12.99 -1.33
N HIS A 378 -14.00 13.17 -2.38
CA HIS A 378 -14.13 12.28 -3.54
C HIS A 378 -12.80 12.01 -4.21
N VAL A 379 -12.07 13.08 -4.53
CA VAL A 379 -10.76 12.98 -5.18
C VAL A 379 -9.76 12.30 -4.23
N LYS A 380 -9.75 12.68 -2.94
CA LYS A 380 -8.84 12.06 -1.96
C LYS A 380 -9.11 10.56 -1.83
N CYS A 381 -10.36 10.16 -1.66
CA CYS A 381 -10.77 8.76 -1.51
C CYS A 381 -10.44 7.93 -2.75
N SER A 382 -10.73 8.42 -3.96
CA SER A 382 -10.44 7.69 -5.20
C SER A 382 -8.95 7.44 -5.40
N ILE A 383 -8.10 8.44 -5.11
CA ILE A 383 -6.65 8.30 -5.28
C ILE A 383 -6.06 7.40 -4.18
N ILE A 384 -6.48 7.56 -2.92
CA ILE A 384 -5.93 6.73 -1.84
C ILE A 384 -6.33 5.26 -1.98
N ALA A 385 -7.50 4.97 -2.56
CA ALA A 385 -7.95 3.61 -2.80
C ALA A 385 -6.98 2.79 -3.65
N ILE A 386 -6.32 3.41 -4.64
CA ILE A 386 -5.29 2.77 -5.45
C ILE A 386 -4.19 2.21 -4.56
N PHE A 387 -3.73 3.02 -3.61
CA PHE A 387 -2.64 2.66 -2.72
C PHE A 387 -3.06 1.66 -1.66
N VAL A 388 -4.30 1.69 -1.19
CA VAL A 388 -4.82 0.64 -0.30
C VAL A 388 -4.85 -0.73 -1.00
N VAL A 389 -5.29 -0.78 -2.27
CA VAL A 389 -5.23 -2.01 -3.06
C VAL A 389 -3.78 -2.48 -3.22
N LEU A 390 -2.86 -1.58 -3.56
CA LEU A 390 -1.44 -1.92 -3.66
C LEU A 390 -0.84 -2.41 -2.35
N LEU A 391 -1.22 -1.82 -1.21
CA LEU A 391 -0.74 -2.24 0.12
C LEU A 391 -1.24 -3.65 0.51
N ASN A 392 -2.28 -4.18 -0.16
CA ASN A 392 -2.71 -5.55 0.04
C ASN A 392 -1.74 -6.56 -0.58
N ASP A 393 -1.02 -6.19 -1.64
CA ASP A 393 -0.14 -7.08 -2.41
C ASP A 393 1.30 -6.58 -2.52
N ALA A 394 1.65 -5.46 -1.90
CA ALA A 394 3.00 -4.95 -1.87
C ALA A 394 3.36 -4.33 -0.50
N GLY A 395 4.64 -4.41 -0.16
CA GLY A 395 5.22 -3.81 1.03
C GLY A 395 5.06 -2.29 1.11
N PHE A 396 5.01 -1.74 2.33
CA PHE A 396 4.80 -0.30 2.54
C PHE A 396 5.83 0.54 1.79
N LEU A 397 7.11 0.22 1.87
CA LEU A 397 8.19 1.00 1.25
C LEU A 397 8.09 1.00 -0.27
N THR A 398 7.73 -0.14 -0.85
CA THR A 398 7.48 -0.28 -2.28
C THR A 398 6.32 0.58 -2.72
N VAL A 399 5.18 0.54 -2.02
CA VAL A 399 4.03 1.40 -2.34
C VAL A 399 4.35 2.88 -2.09
N PHE A 400 5.08 3.16 -1.01
CA PHE A 400 5.44 4.50 -0.60
C PHE A 400 6.28 5.18 -1.67
N PHE A 401 7.42 4.59 -2.05
CA PHE A 401 8.38 5.15 -2.99
C PHE A 401 8.08 4.75 -4.44
N SER A 402 8.15 3.45 -4.75
CA SER A 402 8.01 2.95 -6.12
C SER A 402 6.60 3.16 -6.66
N GLY A 403 5.58 2.93 -5.83
CA GLY A 403 4.18 3.19 -6.18
C GLY A 403 3.82 4.67 -6.26
N GLY A 404 4.61 5.55 -5.64
CA GLY A 404 4.39 6.99 -5.68
C GLY A 404 3.31 7.49 -4.71
N LEU A 405 2.99 6.73 -3.64
CA LEU A 405 2.08 7.23 -2.60
C LEU A 405 2.57 8.58 -2.05
N PHE A 406 3.89 8.74 -1.87
CA PHE A 406 4.50 9.99 -1.42
C PHE A 406 4.21 11.18 -2.36
N LEU A 407 4.17 10.95 -3.68
CA LEU A 407 3.92 11.97 -4.70
C LEU A 407 2.48 12.49 -4.65
N THR A 408 1.55 11.71 -4.10
CA THR A 408 0.14 12.09 -3.95
C THR A 408 -0.02 13.40 -3.18
N LEU A 409 0.77 13.61 -2.12
CA LEU A 409 0.77 14.87 -1.37
C LEU A 409 1.15 16.06 -2.26
N TYR A 410 2.19 15.91 -3.08
CA TYR A 410 2.63 16.98 -3.97
C TYR A 410 1.57 17.31 -5.03
N PHE A 411 0.94 16.27 -5.60
CA PHE A 411 -0.17 16.45 -6.52
C PHE A 411 -1.33 17.21 -5.87
N PHE A 412 -1.72 16.86 -4.64
CA PHE A 412 -2.76 17.59 -3.93
C PHE A 412 -2.39 19.04 -3.63
N TYR A 413 -1.15 19.34 -3.24
CA TYR A 413 -0.73 20.73 -2.99
C TYR A 413 -0.69 21.60 -4.25
N VAL A 414 -0.26 21.04 -5.38
CA VAL A 414 -0.20 21.80 -6.65
C VAL A 414 -1.59 22.00 -7.24
N PHE A 415 -2.47 21.01 -7.11
CA PHE A 415 -3.79 21.02 -7.73
C PHE A 415 -4.94 21.38 -6.81
N LEU A 416 -4.65 21.74 -5.55
CA LEU A 416 -5.57 22.28 -4.57
C LEU A 416 -6.53 23.29 -5.22
N ASP A 417 -7.84 23.10 -5.01
CA ASP A 417 -8.83 24.05 -5.49
C ASP A 417 -9.11 25.09 -4.42
N LEU A 418 -8.63 26.31 -4.64
CA LEU A 418 -8.81 27.43 -3.71
C LEU A 418 -10.29 27.77 -3.47
N LYS A 419 -11.18 27.43 -4.40
CA LYS A 419 -12.63 27.66 -4.27
C LYS A 419 -13.28 26.80 -3.19
N ASN A 420 -12.68 25.66 -2.86
CA ASN A 420 -13.22 24.70 -1.87
C ASN A 420 -12.69 24.95 -0.45
N ILE A 421 -11.95 26.04 -0.24
CA ILE A 421 -11.34 26.35 1.05
C ILE A 421 -12.29 27.31 1.78
N ASP A 422 -12.90 26.83 2.86
CA ASP A 422 -13.70 27.69 3.74
C ASP A 422 -12.88 28.90 4.20
N SER A 423 -13.51 30.07 4.28
CA SER A 423 -12.89 31.32 4.73
C SER A 423 -12.27 31.23 6.13
N LYS A 424 -12.70 30.27 6.95
CA LYS A 424 -12.18 29.99 8.29
C LYS A 424 -10.88 29.15 8.30
N LYS A 425 -10.48 28.56 7.17
CA LYS A 425 -9.31 27.66 7.08
C LYS A 425 -8.03 28.44 6.79
N ILE A 426 -6.92 27.96 7.34
CA ILE A 426 -5.60 28.61 7.18
C ILE A 426 -5.01 28.19 5.84
N LEU A 427 -4.99 29.10 4.87
CA LEU A 427 -4.29 28.91 3.60
C LEU A 427 -2.82 29.29 3.72
N ILE A 428 -1.92 28.32 3.61
CA ILE A 428 -0.48 28.54 3.48
C ILE A 428 -0.15 28.64 1.99
N LYS A 429 0.21 29.86 1.57
CA LYS A 429 0.72 30.18 0.25
C LYS A 429 2.24 30.01 0.24
N CYS A 430 2.74 28.97 -0.43
CA CYS A 430 4.18 28.74 -0.60
C CYS A 430 4.59 28.92 -2.07
N HIS A 431 5.64 29.69 -2.34
CA HIS A 431 6.34 29.56 -3.63
C HIS A 431 7.29 28.37 -3.59
N LEU A 432 7.38 27.64 -4.69
CA LEU A 432 8.29 26.51 -4.82
C LEU A 432 9.75 26.89 -4.56
N LYS A 433 10.17 28.11 -4.94
CA LYS A 433 11.52 28.64 -4.65
C LYS A 433 11.80 28.70 -3.14
N TYR A 434 10.81 29.03 -2.31
CA TYR A 434 10.97 29.01 -0.85
C TYR A 434 11.03 27.58 -0.32
N LEU A 435 10.18 26.67 -0.83
CA LEU A 435 10.22 25.26 -0.44
C LEU A 435 11.60 24.63 -0.74
N ILE A 436 12.11 24.85 -1.96
CA ILE A 436 13.45 24.40 -2.38
C ILE A 436 14.53 25.06 -1.53
N LYS A 437 14.45 26.37 -1.27
CA LYS A 437 15.41 27.10 -0.44
C LYS A 437 15.41 26.61 1.01
N ILE A 438 14.26 26.20 1.57
CA ILE A 438 14.16 25.64 2.93
C ILE A 438 14.75 24.24 3.00
N VAL A 439 14.48 23.40 1.99
CA VAL A 439 15.10 22.07 1.87
C VAL A 439 16.62 22.23 1.77
N LEU A 440 17.11 23.13 0.92
CA LEU A 440 18.54 23.42 0.76
C LEU A 440 19.17 24.08 2.00
N LYS A 441 18.48 24.98 2.69
CA LYS A 441 18.99 25.65 3.91
C LYS A 441 19.08 24.70 5.11
N SER A 442 18.38 23.56 5.06
CA SER A 442 18.43 22.51 6.08
C SER A 442 19.63 21.56 5.91
N TYR A 443 20.63 21.91 5.11
CA TYR A 443 21.78 21.05 4.78
C TYR A 443 22.56 20.50 5.99
N LYS A 444 22.66 21.24 7.11
CA LYS A 444 23.29 20.72 8.34
C LYS A 444 22.51 19.55 8.94
N ILE A 445 21.18 19.58 8.83
CA ILE A 445 20.30 18.50 9.24
C ILE A 445 20.39 17.36 8.20
N ILE A 446 20.50 17.67 6.91
CA ILE A 446 20.80 16.66 5.86
C ILE A 446 22.07 15.90 6.22
N PHE A 447 23.16 16.63 6.51
CA PHE A 447 24.44 16.06 6.86
C PHE A 447 24.39 15.21 8.14
N LEU A 448 23.69 15.65 9.19
CA LEU A 448 23.51 14.88 10.42
C LEU A 448 22.77 13.55 10.17
N TYR A 449 21.70 13.55 9.36
CA TYR A 449 20.99 12.31 9.06
C TYR A 449 21.76 11.43 8.07
N VAL A 450 22.52 12.00 7.13
CA VAL A 450 23.47 11.23 6.32
C VAL A 450 24.43 10.49 7.24
N ILE A 451 24.99 11.17 8.26
CA ILE A 451 25.84 10.54 9.28
C ILE A 451 25.06 9.46 10.05
N ILE A 452 23.82 9.73 10.50
CA ILE A 452 23.00 8.73 11.21
C ILE A 452 22.72 7.51 10.34
N PHE A 453 22.36 7.69 9.06
CA PHE A 453 22.08 6.59 8.13
C PHE A 453 23.35 5.83 7.75
N LEU A 454 24.49 6.52 7.67
CA LEU A 454 25.79 5.91 7.42
C LEU A 454 26.24 5.10 8.65
N ILE A 455 26.04 5.61 9.86
CA ILE A 455 26.23 4.88 11.12
C ILE A 455 25.27 3.68 11.19
N LEU A 456 23.98 3.86 10.87
CA LEU A 456 22.99 2.78 10.83
C LEU A 456 23.37 1.72 9.80
N GLY A 457 23.83 2.10 8.61
CA GLY A 457 24.32 1.16 7.60
C GLY A 457 25.55 0.39 8.08
N LEU A 458 26.52 1.10 8.68
CA LEU A 458 27.72 0.51 9.27
C LEU A 458 27.43 -0.40 10.49
N ILE A 459 26.35 -0.16 11.22
CA ILE A 459 25.92 -1.03 12.35
C ILE A 459 25.07 -2.20 11.86
N LEU A 460 24.06 -1.93 11.02
CA LEU A 460 23.10 -2.93 10.57
C LEU A 460 23.73 -3.95 9.63
N SER A 461 24.72 -3.56 8.81
CA SER A 461 25.36 -4.49 7.87
C SER A 461 26.12 -5.61 8.60
N PRO A 462 27.04 -5.32 9.56
CA PRO A 462 27.67 -6.36 10.39
C PRO A 462 26.68 -7.09 11.30
N VAL A 463 25.69 -6.41 11.87
CA VAL A 463 24.69 -7.06 12.75
C VAL A 463 23.85 -8.07 11.97
N SER A 464 23.35 -7.71 10.79
CA SER A 464 22.60 -8.61 9.91
C SER A 464 23.48 -9.80 9.52
N TYR A 465 24.71 -9.53 9.09
CA TYR A 465 25.69 -10.54 8.70
C TYR A 465 26.01 -11.54 9.84
N ASN A 466 26.37 -11.02 11.01
CA ASN A 466 26.72 -11.83 12.17
C ASN A 466 25.52 -12.58 12.75
N TYR A 467 24.31 -12.00 12.68
CA TYR A 467 23.09 -12.69 13.09
C TYR A 467 22.81 -13.90 12.19
N VAL A 468 22.98 -13.74 10.87
CA VAL A 468 22.82 -14.84 9.91
C VAL A 468 23.88 -15.90 10.16
N LEU A 469 25.17 -15.52 10.27
CA LEU A 469 26.26 -16.47 10.55
C LEU A 469 26.08 -17.23 11.86
N LYS A 470 25.77 -16.54 12.95
CA LYS A 470 25.62 -17.16 14.28
C LYS A 470 24.51 -18.21 14.31
N ASN A 471 23.42 -17.95 13.60
CA ASN A 471 22.27 -18.84 13.57
C ASN A 471 22.31 -19.80 12.37
N TYR A 472 23.26 -19.66 11.44
CA TYR A 472 23.33 -20.47 10.23
C TYR A 472 23.39 -21.96 10.52
N ASN A 473 24.23 -22.38 11.46
CA ASN A 473 24.34 -23.79 11.86
C ASN A 473 23.06 -24.32 12.51
N LEU A 474 22.33 -23.47 13.26
CA LEU A 474 21.02 -23.86 13.83
C LEU A 474 20.00 -24.11 12.71
N TYR A 475 20.05 -23.33 11.63
CA TYR A 475 19.19 -23.53 10.47
C TYR A 475 19.57 -24.78 9.69
N LEU A 476 20.85 -25.10 9.52
CA LEU A 476 21.27 -26.34 8.86
C LEU A 476 20.85 -27.61 9.59
N ILE A 477 20.58 -27.54 10.90
CA ILE A 477 20.11 -28.69 11.70
C ILE A 477 18.58 -28.86 11.59
N SER A 478 17.85 -27.87 11.08
CA SER A 478 16.42 -28.06 10.78
C SER A 478 16.28 -29.09 9.65
N GLY A 479 15.29 -29.99 9.77
CA GLY A 479 15.21 -31.28 9.06
C GLY A 479 15.15 -31.28 7.52
N ASP A 480 15.36 -30.14 6.85
CA ASP A 480 15.47 -30.02 5.40
C ASP A 480 16.80 -29.36 5.01
N ILE A 481 17.89 -30.10 5.16
CA ILE A 481 19.26 -29.65 4.86
C ILE A 481 19.37 -29.16 3.40
N GLU A 482 18.66 -29.78 2.47
CA GLU A 482 18.72 -29.43 1.05
C GLU A 482 18.01 -28.11 0.76
N PHE A 483 16.81 -27.90 1.31
CA PHE A 483 16.12 -26.61 1.25
C PHE A 483 16.92 -25.50 1.96
N ASN A 484 17.51 -25.78 3.11
CA ASN A 484 18.36 -24.82 3.83
C ASN A 484 19.59 -24.41 3.02
N LYS A 485 20.24 -25.35 2.33
CA LYS A 485 21.33 -25.05 1.39
C LYS A 485 20.85 -24.18 0.23
N LEU A 486 19.66 -24.48 -0.32
CA LEU A 486 19.02 -23.65 -1.34
C LEU A 486 18.68 -22.25 -0.83
N ILE A 487 18.37 -22.07 0.45
CA ILE A 487 18.05 -20.75 1.04
C ILE A 487 19.31 -19.87 1.18
N PHE A 488 20.49 -20.42 1.49
CA PHE A 488 21.64 -19.67 2.05
C PHE A 488 22.99 -19.82 1.30
N GLN A 489 23.01 -19.73 -0.02
CA GLN A 489 24.24 -20.00 -0.79
C GLN A 489 25.33 -18.88 -0.73
N LYS A 490 24.98 -17.64 -0.38
CA LYS A 490 25.85 -16.47 -0.65
C LYS A 490 26.66 -15.95 0.55
N ILE A 491 26.68 -16.62 1.70
CA ILE A 491 27.08 -16.03 3.01
C ILE A 491 28.53 -15.51 3.07
N TYR A 492 29.36 -15.68 2.03
CA TYR A 492 30.78 -15.33 2.02
C TYR A 492 31.21 -14.10 1.17
N GLU A 493 30.28 -13.26 0.70
CA GLU A 493 30.67 -12.02 -0.01
C GLU A 493 30.79 -10.80 0.94
N MET A 494 32.02 -10.45 1.35
CA MET A 494 32.32 -9.14 1.94
C MET A 494 32.11 -8.03 0.88
N LYS A 495 31.30 -7.00 1.19
CA LYS A 495 31.03 -5.89 0.25
C LYS A 495 31.64 -4.55 0.66
N SER A 496 31.95 -3.80 -0.40
CA SER A 496 32.62 -2.51 -0.46
C SER A 496 31.96 -1.40 0.36
N ILE A 497 32.76 -0.78 1.24
CA ILE A 497 32.44 0.41 2.04
C ILE A 497 31.83 1.54 1.17
N ILE A 498 32.20 1.64 -0.11
CA ILE A 498 31.74 2.69 -1.03
C ILE A 498 30.23 2.57 -1.33
N GLY A 499 29.70 1.34 -1.43
CA GLY A 499 28.28 1.10 -1.67
C GLY A 499 27.41 1.56 -0.49
N ILE A 500 27.86 1.26 0.73
CA ILE A 500 27.22 1.69 1.98
C ILE A 500 27.18 3.22 2.04
N ILE A 501 28.30 3.89 1.74
CA ILE A 501 28.39 5.36 1.77
C ILE A 501 27.42 5.99 0.75
N LEU A 502 27.46 5.57 -0.52
CA LEU A 502 26.69 6.20 -1.59
C LEU A 502 25.18 6.11 -1.39
N GLY A 503 24.65 4.96 -0.97
CA GLY A 503 23.21 4.87 -0.79
C GLY A 503 22.71 5.29 0.59
N SER A 504 23.55 5.31 1.64
CA SER A 504 23.25 6.05 2.87
C SER A 504 23.01 7.54 2.58
N ILE A 505 23.83 8.14 1.71
CA ILE A 505 23.68 9.52 1.25
C ILE A 505 22.35 9.71 0.49
N PHE A 506 22.07 8.85 -0.49
CA PHE A 506 20.84 8.95 -1.30
C PHE A 506 19.56 8.84 -0.45
N LEU A 507 19.52 7.87 0.45
CA LEU A 507 18.38 7.64 1.32
C LEU A 507 18.17 8.80 2.31
N ALA A 508 19.24 9.28 2.92
CA ALA A 508 19.19 10.40 3.86
C ALA A 508 18.63 11.65 3.17
N ILE A 509 19.07 11.97 1.94
CA ILE A 509 18.52 13.08 1.16
C ILE A 509 17.01 12.90 0.95
N LEU A 510 16.57 11.70 0.60
CA LEU A 510 15.18 11.40 0.27
C LEU A 510 14.27 11.48 1.52
N LEU A 511 14.63 10.80 2.62
CA LEU A 511 13.91 10.85 3.89
C LEU A 511 13.96 12.22 4.55
N LEU A 512 15.06 12.96 4.40
CA LEU A 512 15.15 14.30 4.97
C LEU A 512 14.36 15.33 4.18
N SER A 513 14.30 15.21 2.86
CA SER A 513 13.39 16.04 2.06
C SER A 513 11.95 15.91 2.57
N TYR A 514 11.55 14.70 2.99
CA TYR A 514 10.25 14.40 3.57
C TYR A 514 10.10 14.92 5.02
N ILE A 515 11.05 14.65 5.92
CA ILE A 515 11.00 15.11 7.31
C ILE A 515 11.08 16.64 7.40
N VAL A 516 11.92 17.28 6.58
CA VAL A 516 12.00 18.74 6.49
C VAL A 516 10.71 19.30 5.93
N LEU A 517 10.10 18.68 4.91
CA LEU A 517 8.77 19.07 4.44
C LEU A 517 7.76 19.01 5.58
N ILE A 518 7.69 17.89 6.30
CA ILE A 518 6.75 17.69 7.41
C ILE A 518 7.01 18.70 8.54
N LYS A 519 8.25 18.83 9.00
CA LYS A 519 8.61 19.77 10.07
C LYS A 519 8.39 21.22 9.65
N PHE A 520 8.68 21.58 8.40
CA PHE A 520 8.37 22.88 7.83
C PHE A 520 6.86 23.12 7.83
N PHE A 521 6.06 22.16 7.36
CA PHE A 521 4.61 22.33 7.34
C PHE A 521 4.00 22.37 8.75
N ILE A 522 4.55 21.60 9.70
CA ILE A 522 4.19 21.67 11.12
C ILE A 522 4.64 23.02 11.72
N SER A 523 5.84 23.51 11.44
CA SER A 523 6.34 24.78 11.99
C SER A 523 5.61 25.98 11.42
N VAL A 524 5.30 26.01 10.12
CA VAL A 524 4.47 27.06 9.51
C VAL A 524 3.05 27.05 10.10
N SER A 525 2.50 25.87 10.42
CA SER A 525 1.23 25.80 11.16
C SER A 525 1.31 26.33 12.60
N LYS A 526 2.49 26.26 13.25
CA LYS A 526 2.74 26.76 14.62
C LYS A 526 3.07 28.25 14.68
N ILE A 527 3.89 28.78 13.77
CA ILE A 527 4.36 30.18 13.80
C ILE A 527 3.20 31.20 13.68
N LYS A 528 2.07 30.82 13.07
CA LYS A 528 0.85 31.66 13.03
C LYS A 528 -0.15 31.40 14.15
N LYS A 529 0.10 30.42 15.04
CA LYS A 529 -0.64 30.24 16.29
C LYS A 529 -0.28 31.30 17.32
N GLU A 530 0.95 31.81 17.27
CA GLU A 530 1.45 32.89 18.13
C GLU A 530 1.04 34.28 17.61
N GLY A 531 1.02 34.49 16.28
CA GLY A 531 0.54 35.75 15.69
C GLY A 531 -0.99 35.96 15.65
N ARG A 532 -1.75 35.14 16.38
CA ARG A 532 -3.23 35.22 16.51
C ARG A 532 -3.71 35.15 17.97
N LYS A 533 -2.79 35.17 18.94
CA LYS A 533 -3.13 35.42 20.34
C LYS A 533 -3.05 36.91 20.62
#